data_AF-A0A963ATL6-F1
#
_entry.id   AF-A0A963ATL6-F1
#
_cell.length_a   1.000
_cell.length_b   1.000
_cell.length_c   1.000
_cell.angle_alpha   90.00
_cell.angle_beta   90.00
_cell.angle_gamma   90.00
#
_symmetry.space_group_name_H-M   'P 1'
#
loop_
_entity.id
_entity.type
_entity.pdbx_description
1 polymer ?
#
loop_
_entity_poly.entity_id
_entity_poly.type
_entity_poly.pdbx_seq_one_letter_code
_entity_poly.pdbx_strand_id
1 'polypeptide(L)'
;MQTLTAVQSDLLKLETHPGASCKTDSNSILMLEYKSVAWWYWVASTTTLWLTVLNVYPAFPITLAIAVAQLLHFLVRDRGRASMTVQIRTGYLMVLLMTVPDFMSWFLWVPAIGTLGRVLFSYCIMARMLVLLPFNRREPLSMPFVQKAFFTPPRKATPIHSIPLAM
;
A
#
# COMPACT_ATOMS: atom_id res chain seq x y z
N MET A 1 -32.19 -8.25 42.73
CA MET A 1 -30.90 -8.93 43.04
C MET A 1 -30.79 -10.27 42.29
N GLN A 2 -31.18 -10.33 41.01
CA GLN A 2 -31.18 -11.55 40.17
C GLN A 2 -30.60 -11.32 38.76
N THR A 3 -30.19 -10.08 38.43
CA THR A 3 -29.71 -9.70 37.10
C THR A 3 -28.19 -9.75 36.95
N LEU A 4 -27.43 -9.85 38.05
CA LEU A 4 -25.95 -9.89 38.02
C LEU A 4 -25.39 -11.29 37.72
N THR A 5 -26.15 -12.36 37.96
CA THR A 5 -25.68 -13.75 37.76
C THR A 5 -25.72 -14.17 36.29
N ALA A 6 -26.67 -13.65 35.49
CA ALA A 6 -26.76 -13.95 34.06
C ALA A 6 -25.60 -13.34 33.27
N VAL A 7 -25.25 -12.08 33.55
CA VAL A 7 -24.13 -11.38 32.89
C VAL A 7 -22.78 -12.05 33.18
N GLN A 8 -22.58 -12.55 34.40
CA GLN A 8 -21.35 -13.27 34.77
C GLN A 8 -21.21 -14.60 34.01
N SER A 9 -22.32 -15.30 33.74
CA SER A 9 -22.30 -16.57 33.00
C SER A 9 -21.98 -16.40 31.51
N ASP A 10 -22.32 -15.26 30.92
CA ASP A 10 -21.99 -14.94 29.53
C ASP A 10 -20.53 -14.52 29.35
N LEU A 11 -19.93 -13.83 30.33
CA LEU A 11 -18.50 -13.50 30.31
C LEU A 11 -17.61 -14.75 30.44
N LEU A 12 -18.04 -15.75 31.21
CA LEU A 12 -17.29 -17.01 31.35
C LEU A 12 -17.32 -17.88 30.07
N LYS A 13 -18.32 -17.67 29.19
CA LYS A 13 -18.41 -18.33 27.88
C LYS A 13 -17.50 -17.72 26.82
N LEU A 14 -17.06 -16.47 26.98
CA LEU A 14 -16.16 -15.81 26.03
C LEU A 14 -14.68 -16.18 26.24
N GLU A 15 -14.30 -16.66 27.43
CA GLU A 15 -12.92 -17.10 27.71
C GLU A 15 -12.63 -18.54 27.25
N THR A 16 -13.62 -19.28 26.76
CA THR A 16 -13.49 -20.69 26.35
C THR A 16 -13.47 -20.91 24.84
N HIS A 17 -12.90 -19.98 24.07
CA HIS A 17 -12.39 -20.29 22.73
C HIS A 17 -10.89 -20.61 22.81
N PRO A 18 -10.50 -21.89 22.98
CA PRO A 18 -9.12 -22.30 22.94
C PRO A 18 -8.63 -22.18 21.49
N GLY A 19 -7.55 -21.43 21.29
CA GLY A 19 -6.67 -21.62 20.14
C GLY A 19 -7.28 -21.29 18.78
N ALA A 20 -7.51 -20.00 18.49
CA ALA A 20 -7.21 -19.51 17.16
C ALA A 20 -5.68 -19.53 16.99
N SER A 21 -5.15 -20.74 16.77
CA SER A 21 -3.81 -20.97 16.25
C SER A 21 -3.74 -20.23 14.93
N CYS A 22 -3.22 -18.99 14.98
CA CYS A 22 -2.77 -18.31 13.79
C CYS A 22 -1.63 -19.16 13.29
N LYS A 23 -1.94 -20.04 12.32
CA LYS A 23 -0.96 -20.76 11.54
C LYS A 23 -0.16 -19.66 10.84
N THR A 24 0.94 -19.26 11.45
CA THR A 24 1.97 -18.47 10.80
C THR A 24 2.55 -19.40 9.74
N ASP A 25 1.91 -19.43 8.57
CA ASP A 25 2.48 -20.06 7.39
C ASP A 25 3.76 -19.29 7.06
N SER A 26 4.85 -19.83 7.61
CA SER A 26 6.21 -19.30 7.64
C SER A 26 6.91 -19.33 6.28
N ASN A 27 6.15 -19.21 5.18
CA ASN A 27 6.63 -19.18 3.80
C ASN A 27 5.98 -18.04 2.99
N SER A 28 5.66 -16.92 3.63
CA SER A 28 4.87 -15.85 3.02
C SER A 28 5.65 -14.55 2.79
N ILE A 29 6.93 -14.61 2.44
CA ILE A 29 7.70 -13.40 2.10
C ILE A 29 7.34 -12.90 0.68
N LEU A 30 6.85 -13.78 -0.20
CA LEU A 30 6.41 -13.47 -1.57
C LEU A 30 4.89 -13.60 -1.72
N MET A 31 4.14 -12.63 -1.18
CA MET A 31 2.71 -12.49 -1.48
C MET A 31 2.51 -11.80 -2.84
N LEU A 32 2.76 -12.54 -3.92
CA LEU A 32 2.43 -12.16 -5.30
C LEU A 32 0.92 -12.30 -5.51
N GLU A 33 0.16 -11.23 -5.28
CA GLU A 33 -1.28 -11.19 -5.50
C GLU A 33 -1.62 -11.04 -7.00
N TYR A 34 -1.20 -12.03 -7.80
CA TYR A 34 -1.28 -12.04 -9.27
C TYR A 34 -2.72 -11.91 -9.80
N LYS A 35 -3.71 -12.28 -8.98
CA LYS A 35 -5.14 -12.19 -9.33
C LYS A 35 -5.69 -10.77 -9.29
N SER A 36 -4.96 -9.80 -8.75
CA SER A 36 -5.43 -8.42 -8.68
C SER A 36 -5.11 -7.66 -9.96
N VAL A 37 -6.12 -6.99 -10.52
CA VAL A 37 -5.94 -6.06 -11.65
C VAL A 37 -4.88 -5.00 -11.33
N ALA A 38 -4.77 -4.59 -10.06
CA ALA A 38 -3.75 -3.67 -9.59
C ALA A 38 -2.33 -4.20 -9.84
N TRP A 39 -2.06 -5.48 -9.60
CA TRP A 39 -0.73 -6.06 -9.79
C TRP A 39 -0.29 -6.01 -11.26
N TRP A 40 -1.19 -6.34 -12.19
CA TRP A 40 -0.92 -6.26 -13.63
C TRP A 40 -0.58 -4.84 -14.10
N TYR A 41 -1.29 -3.84 -13.58
CA TYR A 41 -0.96 -2.44 -13.82
C TYR A 41 0.48 -2.11 -13.35
N TRP A 42 0.88 -2.59 -12.19
CA TRP A 42 2.24 -2.35 -11.67
C TRP A 42 3.32 -3.07 -12.46
N VAL A 43 3.08 -4.29 -12.93
CA VAL A 43 4.02 -5.00 -13.80
C VAL A 43 4.19 -4.23 -15.11
N ALA A 44 3.09 -3.87 -15.77
CA ALA A 44 3.13 -3.11 -17.01
C ALA A 44 3.88 -1.78 -16.83
N SER A 45 3.55 -0.99 -15.81
CA SER A 45 4.26 0.24 -15.48
C SER A 45 5.73 0.02 -15.18
N THR A 46 6.08 -1.04 -14.46
CA THR A 46 7.47 -1.33 -14.11
C THR A 46 8.26 -1.66 -15.37
N THR A 47 7.75 -2.53 -16.23
CA THR A 47 8.43 -2.89 -17.49
C THR A 47 8.64 -1.66 -18.38
N THR A 48 7.60 -0.86 -18.61
CA THR A 48 7.74 0.33 -19.47
C THR A 48 8.63 1.40 -18.83
N LEU A 49 8.59 1.56 -17.50
CA LEU A 49 9.47 2.48 -16.79
C LEU A 49 10.94 2.07 -16.90
N TRP A 50 11.25 0.77 -16.82
CA TRP A 50 12.62 0.28 -17.04
C TRP A 50 13.07 0.48 -18.49
N LEU A 51 12.20 0.28 -19.48
CA LEU A 51 12.50 0.63 -20.87
C LEU A 51 12.78 2.14 -21.04
N THR A 52 12.10 2.97 -20.25
CA THR A 52 12.32 4.42 -20.22
C THR A 52 13.68 4.77 -19.62
N VAL A 53 14.08 4.13 -18.52
CA VAL A 53 15.42 4.28 -17.93
C VAL A 53 16.52 3.85 -18.90
N LEU A 54 16.27 2.81 -19.70
CA LEU A 54 17.15 2.34 -20.76
C LEU A 54 17.10 3.21 -22.03
N ASN A 55 16.35 4.30 -22.02
CA ASN A 55 16.23 5.27 -23.11
C ASN A 55 15.74 4.64 -24.44
N VAL A 56 14.86 3.64 -24.35
CA VAL A 56 14.23 3.01 -25.52
C VAL A 56 13.05 3.88 -25.96
N TYR A 57 13.07 4.37 -27.20
CA TYR A 57 11.94 5.11 -27.77
C TYR A 57 10.86 4.14 -28.29
N PRO A 58 9.55 4.36 -28.03
CA PRO A 58 8.90 5.47 -27.33
C PRO A 58 8.46 5.10 -25.89
N ALA A 59 9.34 4.58 -25.04
CA ALA A 59 8.94 4.05 -23.72
C ALA A 59 8.45 5.14 -22.74
N PHE A 60 9.02 6.34 -22.74
CA PHE A 60 8.59 7.43 -21.85
C PHE A 60 7.10 7.79 -22.03
N PRO A 61 6.61 8.15 -23.24
CA PRO A 61 5.21 8.50 -23.41
C PRO A 61 4.27 7.32 -23.12
N ILE A 62 4.68 6.08 -23.38
CA ILE A 62 3.90 4.89 -23.00
C ILE A 62 3.80 4.79 -21.47
N THR A 63 4.91 4.98 -20.75
CA THR A 63 4.93 4.94 -19.27
C THR A 63 4.01 6.00 -18.69
N LEU A 64 4.07 7.22 -19.23
CA LEU A 64 3.22 8.32 -18.81
C LEU A 64 1.73 8.03 -19.09
N ALA A 65 1.41 7.50 -20.28
CA ALA A 65 0.04 7.13 -20.63
C ALA A 65 -0.53 6.05 -19.70
N ILE A 66 0.26 5.02 -19.39
CA ILE A 66 -0.13 3.97 -18.43
C ILE A 66 -0.35 4.57 -17.04
N ALA A 67 0.53 5.46 -16.58
CA ALA A 67 0.41 6.11 -15.28
C ALA A 67 -0.88 6.94 -15.15
N VAL A 68 -1.23 7.70 -16.20
CA VAL A 68 -2.48 8.46 -16.27
C VAL A 68 -3.69 7.52 -16.27
N ALA A 69 -3.68 6.48 -17.10
CA ALA A 69 -4.78 5.51 -17.16
C ALA A 69 -5.01 4.82 -15.81
N GLN A 70 -3.95 4.47 -15.10
CA GLN A 70 -4.03 3.91 -13.75
C GLN A 70 -4.68 4.87 -12.77
N LEU A 71 -4.25 6.13 -12.75
CA LEU A 71 -4.82 7.13 -11.86
C LEU A 71 -6.32 7.31 -12.13
N LEU A 72 -6.72 7.44 -13.39
CA LEU A 72 -8.12 7.59 -13.78
C LEU A 72 -8.97 6.37 -13.41
N HIS A 73 -8.49 5.16 -13.73
CA HIS A 73 -9.21 3.92 -13.41
C HIS A 73 -9.45 3.77 -11.90
N PHE A 74 -8.44 4.04 -11.07
CA PHE A 74 -8.59 3.95 -9.61
C PHE A 74 -9.37 5.12 -9.00
N LEU A 75 -9.34 6.31 -9.60
CA LEU A 75 -10.21 7.42 -9.21
C LEU A 75 -11.70 7.07 -9.40
N VAL A 76 -12.05 6.44 -10.53
CA VAL A 76 -13.44 6.02 -10.82
C VAL A 76 -13.85 4.85 -9.93
N ARG A 77 -12.96 3.87 -9.72
CA ARG A 77 -13.22 2.66 -8.95
C ARG A 77 -13.38 2.91 -7.45
N ASP A 78 -12.45 3.64 -6.83
CA ASP A 78 -12.39 3.76 -5.36
C ASP A 78 -13.33 4.85 -4.81
N ARG A 79 -13.95 5.66 -5.67
CA ARG A 79 -14.91 6.76 -5.37
C ARG A 79 -14.48 7.80 -4.31
N GLY A 80 -13.31 7.67 -3.71
CA GLY A 80 -12.73 8.61 -2.75
C GLY A 80 -11.41 9.17 -3.26
N ARG A 81 -11.38 10.46 -3.59
CA ARG A 81 -10.16 11.20 -3.99
C ARG A 81 -9.03 11.17 -2.93
N ALA A 82 -9.39 10.86 -1.68
CA ALA A 82 -8.47 10.73 -0.55
C ALA A 82 -8.05 9.28 -0.26
N SER A 83 -8.38 8.30 -1.11
CA SER A 83 -7.89 6.94 -0.90
C SER A 83 -6.37 6.93 -1.01
N MET A 84 -5.70 6.22 -0.10
CA MET A 84 -4.25 6.06 -0.09
C MET A 84 -3.73 5.53 -1.44
N THR A 85 -4.53 4.68 -2.09
CA THR A 85 -4.33 4.14 -3.44
C THR A 85 -4.23 5.25 -4.51
N VAL A 86 -5.11 6.26 -4.46
CA VAL A 86 -5.08 7.43 -5.37
C VAL A 86 -3.89 8.33 -5.05
N GLN A 87 -3.63 8.64 -3.78
CA GLN A 87 -2.51 9.50 -3.37
C GLN A 87 -1.15 9.00 -3.87
N ILE A 88 -0.88 7.70 -3.73
CA ILE A 88 0.37 7.09 -4.22
C ILE A 88 0.51 7.24 -5.74
N ARG A 89 -0.59 7.05 -6.49
CA ARG A 89 -0.58 7.13 -7.97
C ARG A 89 -0.43 8.57 -8.45
N THR A 90 -1.06 9.51 -7.77
CA THR A 90 -0.86 10.93 -8.03
C THR A 90 0.59 11.33 -7.78
N GLY A 91 1.17 10.91 -6.64
CA GLY A 91 2.59 11.17 -6.35
C GLY A 91 3.53 10.58 -7.39
N TYR A 92 3.27 9.34 -7.84
CA TYR A 92 4.02 8.70 -8.91
C TYR A 92 3.94 9.48 -10.23
N LEU A 93 2.74 9.91 -10.64
CA LEU A 93 2.56 10.72 -11.84
C LEU A 93 3.28 12.07 -11.74
N MET A 94 3.22 12.73 -10.58
CA MET A 94 3.92 14.00 -10.35
C MET A 94 5.44 13.85 -10.49
N VAL A 95 6.01 12.76 -9.97
CA VAL A 95 7.44 12.48 -10.14
C VAL A 95 7.78 12.28 -11.62
N LEU A 96 6.98 11.54 -12.39
CA LEU A 96 7.21 11.39 -13.84
C LEU A 96 7.11 12.71 -14.60
N LEU A 97 6.21 13.61 -14.19
CA LEU A 97 6.11 14.94 -14.81
C LEU A 97 7.33 15.82 -14.47
N MET A 98 7.90 15.66 -13.27
CA MET A 98 9.14 16.35 -12.88
C MET A 98 10.36 15.88 -13.67
N THR A 99 10.35 14.67 -14.26
CA THR A 99 11.46 14.17 -15.10
C THR A 99 11.38 14.61 -16.56
N VAL A 100 10.37 15.40 -16.95
CA VAL A 100 10.24 15.90 -18.34
C VAL A 100 11.42 16.79 -18.76
N PRO A 101 11.93 17.71 -17.91
CA PRO A 101 13.17 18.42 -18.21
C PRO A 101 14.38 17.47 -18.13
N ASP A 102 15.24 17.47 -19.14
CA ASP A 102 16.41 16.56 -19.24
C ASP A 102 17.33 16.60 -18.01
N PHE A 103 17.49 17.78 -17.40
CA PHE A 103 18.30 17.95 -16.18
C PHE A 103 17.78 17.14 -14.98
N MET A 104 16.47 16.87 -14.94
CA MET A 104 15.81 16.12 -13.87
C MET A 104 15.57 14.65 -14.22
N SER A 105 16.10 14.16 -15.34
CA SER A 105 15.97 12.76 -15.77
C SER A 105 16.49 11.76 -14.73
N TRP A 106 17.49 12.15 -13.92
CA TRP A 106 17.98 11.29 -12.83
C TRP A 106 16.88 10.91 -11.82
N PHE A 107 15.86 11.75 -11.65
CA PHE A 107 14.75 11.48 -10.73
C PHE A 107 13.92 10.25 -11.14
N LEU A 108 14.07 9.77 -12.39
CA LEU A 108 13.41 8.57 -12.91
C LEU A 108 13.87 7.28 -12.21
N TRP A 109 15.05 7.28 -11.60
CA TRP A 109 15.55 6.15 -10.82
C TRP A 109 14.74 5.90 -9.54
N VAL A 110 14.22 6.96 -8.92
CA VAL A 110 13.40 6.88 -7.70
C VAL A 110 12.12 6.03 -7.92
N PRO A 111 11.26 6.34 -8.91
CA PRO A 111 10.12 5.49 -9.22
C PRO A 111 10.57 4.12 -9.74
N ALA A 112 11.66 4.00 -10.53
CA ALA A 112 12.07 2.71 -11.10
C ALA A 112 12.43 1.67 -10.03
N ILE A 113 13.21 2.08 -9.02
CA ILE A 113 13.55 1.23 -7.87
C ILE A 113 12.31 1.01 -7.00
N GLY A 114 11.50 2.05 -6.79
CA GLY A 114 10.29 1.98 -5.99
C GLY A 114 9.23 1.02 -6.55
N THR A 115 9.05 0.99 -7.88
CA THR A 115 8.09 0.09 -8.53
C THR A 115 8.59 -1.35 -8.54
N LEU A 116 9.91 -1.59 -8.67
CA LEU A 116 10.48 -2.93 -8.46
C LEU A 116 10.21 -3.44 -7.05
N GLY A 117 10.49 -2.62 -6.03
CA GLY A 117 10.21 -2.99 -4.64
C GLY A 117 8.74 -3.35 -4.42
N ARG A 118 7.84 -2.64 -5.10
CA ARG A 118 6.40 -2.93 -5.07
C ARG A 118 6.04 -4.24 -5.77
N VAL A 119 6.59 -4.52 -6.94
CA VAL A 119 6.26 -5.74 -7.70
C VAL A 119 6.84 -6.99 -7.00
N LEU A 120 8.04 -6.88 -6.44
CA LEU A 120 8.74 -8.00 -5.81
C LEU A 120 8.26 -8.27 -4.38
N PHE A 121 8.08 -7.23 -3.56
CA PHE A 121 7.81 -7.39 -2.12
C PHE A 121 6.43 -6.90 -1.70
N SER A 122 5.60 -6.42 -2.63
CA SER A 122 4.35 -5.72 -2.32
C SER A 122 4.55 -4.55 -1.34
N TYR A 123 5.78 -4.02 -1.27
CA TYR A 123 6.19 -2.97 -0.34
C TYR A 123 6.35 -1.65 -1.09
N CYS A 124 5.67 -0.61 -0.61
CA CYS A 124 5.72 0.71 -1.25
C CYS A 124 6.27 1.74 -0.26
N ILE A 125 7.49 2.24 -0.52
CA ILE A 125 8.12 3.30 0.29
C ILE A 125 7.25 4.56 0.28
N MET A 126 6.67 4.92 -0.87
CA MET A 126 5.75 6.05 -1.01
C MET A 126 4.54 5.91 -0.08
N ALA A 127 3.99 4.70 0.08
CA ALA A 127 2.91 4.45 1.02
C ALA A 127 3.33 4.77 2.46
N ARG A 128 4.56 4.41 2.86
CA ARG A 128 5.08 4.71 4.21
C ARG A 128 5.34 6.20 4.40
N MET A 129 5.86 6.88 3.39
CA MET A 129 6.05 8.35 3.43
C MET A 129 4.72 9.08 3.55
N LEU A 130 3.70 8.67 2.80
CA LEU A 130 2.35 9.26 2.87
C LEU A 130 1.72 9.09 4.26
N VAL A 131 1.97 7.98 4.97
CA VAL A 131 1.48 7.78 6.35
C VAL A 131 2.04 8.83 7.32
N LEU A 132 3.24 9.34 7.08
CA LEU A 132 3.88 10.34 7.94
C LEU A 132 3.39 11.77 7.67
N LEU A 133 2.73 12.03 6.53
CA LEU A 133 2.26 13.37 6.21
C LEU A 133 1.18 13.83 7.21
N PRO A 134 1.15 15.13 7.57
CA PRO A 134 0.19 15.68 8.54
C PRO A 134 -1.26 15.40 8.16
N PHE A 135 -1.56 15.28 6.86
CA PHE A 135 -2.89 15.01 6.34
C PHE A 135 -3.35 13.56 6.49
N ASN A 136 -2.43 12.62 6.73
CA ASN A 136 -2.74 11.19 6.85
C ASN A 136 -2.49 10.64 8.27
N ARG A 137 -1.78 11.38 9.13
CA ARG A 137 -1.50 10.99 10.52
C ARG A 137 -2.53 11.57 11.49
N ARG A 138 -2.99 10.75 12.44
CA ARG A 138 -3.82 11.17 13.59
C ARG A 138 -3.01 11.29 14.89
N GLU A 139 -1.77 10.82 14.88
CA GLU A 139 -0.85 10.84 16.00
C GLU A 139 0.28 11.88 15.76
N PRO A 140 0.86 12.45 16.83
CA PRO A 140 2.03 13.31 16.73
C PRO A 140 3.21 12.55 16.11
N LEU A 141 4.01 13.25 15.30
CA LEU A 141 5.20 12.68 14.68
C LEU A 141 6.21 12.34 15.78
N SER A 142 6.43 11.06 16.01
CA SER A 142 7.41 10.56 16.97
C SER A 142 8.33 9.54 16.30
N MET A 143 9.58 9.45 16.75
CA MET A 143 10.53 8.45 16.26
C MET A 143 10.03 7.01 16.35
N PRO A 144 9.37 6.56 17.43
CA PRO A 144 8.76 5.23 17.47
C PRO A 144 7.64 5.06 16.42
N PHE A 145 6.89 6.11 16.10
CA PHE A 145 5.89 6.07 15.03
C PHE A 145 6.54 5.93 13.64
N VAL A 146 7.65 6.63 13.38
CA VAL A 146 8.41 6.49 12.13
C VAL A 146 8.95 5.06 11.97
N GLN A 147 9.57 4.52 13.02
CA GLN A 147 10.06 3.13 13.00
C GLN A 147 8.90 2.15 12.75
N LYS A 148 7.77 2.31 13.44
CA LYS A 148 6.58 1.49 13.21
C LYS A 148 6.08 1.63 11.76
N ALA A 149 6.09 2.84 11.20
CA ALA A 149 5.67 3.10 9.83
C ALA A 149 6.55 2.37 8.80
N PHE A 150 7.87 2.28 8.99
CA PHE A 150 8.76 1.57 8.04
C PHE A 150 8.86 0.06 8.31
N PHE A 151 8.94 -0.36 9.57
CA PHE A 151 9.22 -1.75 9.95
C PHE A 151 7.97 -2.62 10.12
N THR A 152 6.75 -2.07 10.11
CA THR A 152 5.52 -2.90 10.13
C THR A 152 5.39 -3.66 8.81
N PRO A 153 5.28 -5.01 8.81
CA PRO A 153 5.14 -5.79 7.58
C PRO A 153 3.82 -5.49 6.84
N PRO A 154 3.75 -5.69 5.52
CA PRO A 154 2.50 -5.58 4.78
C PRO A 154 1.49 -6.62 5.29
N ARG A 155 0.42 -6.17 5.96
CA ARG A 155 -0.68 -7.04 6.42
C ARG A 155 -1.74 -7.14 5.32
N LYS A 156 -2.26 -8.35 5.09
CA LYS A 156 -3.52 -8.52 4.34
C LYS A 156 -4.60 -7.68 5.00
N ALA A 157 -5.48 -7.07 4.20
CA ALA A 157 -6.67 -6.43 4.72
C ALA A 157 -7.48 -7.48 5.47
N THR A 158 -7.43 -7.46 6.81
CA THR A 158 -8.38 -8.21 7.61
C THR A 158 -9.76 -7.60 7.36
N PRO A 159 -10.80 -8.40 7.06
CA PRO A 159 -12.16 -7.90 7.00
C PRO A 159 -12.45 -7.10 8.27
N ILE A 160 -12.97 -5.88 8.13
CA ILE A 160 -13.18 -4.91 9.23
C ILE A 160 -13.99 -5.52 10.39
N HIS A 161 -14.77 -6.57 10.09
CA HIS A 161 -15.54 -7.31 11.08
C HIS A 161 -14.71 -8.11 12.11
N SER A 162 -13.42 -8.37 11.86
CA SER A 162 -12.58 -9.22 12.73
C SER A 162 -11.57 -8.47 13.61
N ILE A 163 -11.64 -7.14 13.67
CA ILE A 163 -10.77 -6.35 14.56
C ILE A 163 -11.54 -6.07 15.85
N PRO A 164 -11.24 -6.72 16.98
CA PRO A 164 -11.70 -6.22 18.26
C PRO A 164 -11.02 -4.86 18.47
N LEU A 165 -11.83 -3.80 18.49
CA LEU A 165 -11.42 -2.47 18.93
C LEU A 165 -11.17 -2.53 20.45
N ALA A 166 -10.05 -3.13 20.86
CA ALA A 166 -9.46 -2.84 22.15
C ALA A 166 -8.57 -1.61 21.95
N MET A 167 -9.15 -0.46 22.30
CA MET A 167 -8.43 0.78 22.59
C MET A 167 -7.48 0.59 23.77
#